data_AF-A0A016VJ38-F1
#
_entry.id   AF-A0A016VJ38-F1
#
_cell.length_a   1.000
_cell.length_b   1.000
_cell.length_c   1.000
_cell.angle_alpha   90.00
_cell.angle_beta   90.00
_cell.angle_gamma   90.00
#
_symmetry.space_group_name_H-M   'P 1'
#
loop_
_entity.id
_entity.type
_entity.pdbx_description
1 polymer ?
#
loop_
_entity_poly.entity_id
_entity_poly.type
_entity_poly.pdbx_seq_one_letter_code
_entity_poly.pdbx_strand_id
1 'polypeptide(L)' 'MSCMFCEVITEELGKEPTAAGTIQGMFKRCSRMGLVEPVCDQFVTEYAKRIFILARSGVPPAAICDRLSLCGERR' A
#
# COMPACT_ATOMS: atom_id res chain seq x y z
N MET A 1 4.20 -7.55 9.88
CA MET A 1 2.81 -6.99 9.88
C MET A 1 2.66 -5.88 8.85
N SER A 2 3.55 -4.89 8.85
CA SER A 2 3.66 -3.84 7.81
C SER A 2 3.75 -4.36 6.38
N CYS A 3 4.46 -5.48 6.15
CA CYS A 3 4.53 -6.13 4.84
C CYS A 3 3.16 -6.47 4.26
N MET A 4 2.32 -7.18 5.03
CA MET A 4 0.99 -7.59 4.58
C MET A 4 0.14 -6.39 4.20
N PHE A 5 0.12 -5.33 5.03
CA PHE A 5 -0.64 -4.12 4.70
C PHE A 5 -0.12 -3.46 3.43
N CYS A 6 1.19 -3.39 3.24
CA CYS A 6 1.78 -2.83 2.03
C CYS A 6 1.44 -3.63 0.78
N GLU A 7 1.64 -4.95 0.78
CA GLU A 7 1.29 -5.82 -0.35
C GLU A 7 -0.20 -5.67 -0.67
N VAL A 8 -1.02 -5.62 0.38
CA VAL A 8 -2.45 -5.51 0.24
C VAL A 8 -2.87 -4.20 -0.44
N ILE A 9 -2.33 -3.06 -0.02
CA ILE A 9 -2.76 -1.77 -0.56
C ILE A 9 -2.10 -1.45 -1.90
N THR A 10 -0.90 -1.98 -2.16
CA THR A 10 -0.19 -1.78 -3.43
C THR A 10 -0.85 -2.51 -4.61
N GLU A 11 -1.68 -3.53 -4.38
CA GLU A 11 -2.50 -4.14 -5.43
C GLU A 11 -3.51 -3.17 -6.07
N GLU A 12 -3.81 -2.04 -5.43
CA GLU A 12 -4.72 -1.03 -5.97
C GLU A 12 -4.02 -0.08 -6.97
N LEU A 13 -2.68 -0.12 -7.02
CA LEU A 13 -1.90 0.69 -7.96
C LEU A 13 -2.20 0.28 -9.40
N GLY A 14 -2.58 1.27 -10.22
CA GLY A 14 -2.89 1.07 -11.64
C GLY A 14 -4.33 0.59 -11.92
N LYS A 15 -5.15 0.32 -10.89
CA LYS A 15 -6.59 0.07 -11.08
C LYS A 15 -7.36 1.35 -11.37
N GLU A 16 -6.90 2.46 -10.78
CA GLU A 16 -7.53 3.77 -10.91
C GLU A 16 -6.60 4.77 -11.60
N PRO A 17 -7.12 5.66 -12.47
CA PRO A 17 -6.30 6.66 -13.16
C PRO A 17 -5.87 7.81 -12.25
N THR A 18 -6.53 7.98 -11.09
CA THR A 18 -6.25 9.05 -10.14
C THR A 18 -5.65 8.49 -8.86
N ALA A 19 -4.78 9.29 -8.23
CA ALA A 19 -4.23 8.97 -6.92
C ALA A 19 -5.34 8.87 -5.85
N ALA A 20 -6.36 9.73 -5.92
CA ALA A 20 -7.49 9.71 -5.00
C ALA A 20 -8.29 8.41 -5.10
N GLY A 21 -8.63 7.96 -6.32
CA GLY A 21 -9.32 6.68 -6.53
C GLY A 21 -8.51 5.50 -6.03
N THR A 22 -7.20 5.48 -6.31
CA THR A 22 -6.30 4.44 -5.82
C THR A 22 -6.26 4.41 -4.28
N ILE A 23 -6.14 5.58 -3.62
CA ILE A 23 -6.15 5.69 -2.15
C ILE A 23 -7.48 5.19 -1.57
N GLN A 24 -8.62 5.52 -2.17
CA GLN A 24 -9.91 4.98 -1.75
C GLN A 24 -9.97 3.46 -1.88
N GLY A 25 -9.39 2.89 -2.94
CA GLY A 25 -9.22 1.44 -3.09
C GLY A 25 -8.42 0.84 -1.94
N MET A 26 -7.33 1.49 -1.53
CA MET A 26 -6.50 1.05 -0.40
C MET A 26 -7.30 0.98 0.91
N PHE A 27 -8.02 2.05 1.25
CA PHE A 27 -8.90 2.09 2.45
C PHE A 27 -10.02 1.06 2.38
N LYS A 28 -10.64 0.88 1.19
CA LYS A 28 -11.67 -0.15 0.99
C LYS A 28 -11.13 -1.55 1.27
N ARG A 29 -9.84 -1.78 1.00
CA ARG A 29 -9.20 -3.05 1.33
C ARG A 29 -8.85 -3.17 2.81
N CYS A 30 -8.44 -2.09 3.45
CA CYS A 30 -8.30 -2.03 4.91
C CYS A 30 -9.59 -2.43 5.62
N SER A 31 -10.74 -1.97 5.13
CA SER A 31 -12.04 -2.29 5.75
C SER A 31 -12.41 -3.78 5.73
N ARG A 32 -11.82 -4.55 4.81
CA ARG A 32 -12.02 -6.01 4.76
C ARG A 32 -11.20 -6.77 5.81
N MET A 33 -10.32 -6.09 6.56
CA MET A 33 -9.44 -6.72 7.54
C MET A 33 -10.00 -6.74 8.97
N GLY A 34 -11.22 -6.24 9.18
CA GLY A 34 -11.94 -6.35 10.45
C GLY A 34 -11.22 -5.63 11.58
N LEU A 35 -10.76 -6.37 12.60
CA LEU A 35 -10.18 -5.79 13.82
C LEU A 35 -8.92 -4.93 13.60
N VAL A 36 -8.20 -5.15 12.50
CA VAL A 36 -6.98 -4.38 12.16
C VAL A 36 -7.23 -3.29 11.12
N GLU A 37 -8.49 -3.04 10.73
CA GLU A 37 -8.89 -1.92 9.86
C GLU A 37 -8.24 -0.58 10.28
N PRO A 38 -8.40 -0.09 11.54
CA PRO A 38 -7.84 1.22 11.91
C PRO A 38 -6.32 1.28 11.85
N VAL A 39 -5.63 0.15 12.05
CA VAL A 39 -4.17 0.06 11.92
C VAL A 39 -3.77 0.13 10.45
N CYS A 40 -4.52 -0.52 9.56
CA CYS A 40 -4.30 -0.42 8.12
C CYS A 40 -4.60 0.98 7.60
N ASP A 41 -5.65 1.65 8.07
CA ASP A 41 -6.00 3.00 7.64
C ASP A 41 -4.90 4.02 8.01
N GLN A 42 -4.34 3.90 9.21
CA GLN A 42 -3.16 4.67 9.60
C GLN A 42 -1.97 4.37 8.69
N PHE A 43 -1.76 3.10 8.37
CA PHE A 43 -0.69 2.68 7.47
C PHE A 43 -0.85 3.27 6.05
N VAL A 44 -2.06 3.24 5.48
CA VAL A 44 -2.35 3.89 4.20
C VAL A 44 -2.04 5.38 4.27
N THR A 45 -2.47 6.05 5.34
CA THR A 45 -2.24 7.49 5.51
C THR A 45 -0.75 7.84 5.58
N GLU A 46 0.05 7.01 6.25
CA GLU A 46 1.49 7.21 6.41
C GLU A 46 2.28 6.85 5.13
N TYR A 47 1.94 5.74 4.48
CA TYR A 47 2.75 5.15 3.41
C TYR A 47 2.24 5.47 1.99
N ALA A 48 0.97 5.81 1.79
CA ALA A 48 0.40 6.04 0.45
C ALA A 48 1.25 7.03 -0.36
N LYS A 49 1.65 8.16 0.24
CA LYS A 49 2.52 9.14 -0.45
C LYS A 49 3.83 8.53 -0.95
N ARG A 50 4.51 7.75 -0.12
CA ARG A 50 5.78 7.10 -0.50
C ARG A 50 5.56 6.03 -1.57
N ILE A 51 4.49 5.26 -1.45
CA ILE A 51 4.07 4.27 -2.43
C ILE A 51 3.85 4.92 -3.81
N PHE A 52 3.12 6.05 -3.88
CA PHE A 52 2.94 6.78 -5.15
C PHE A 52 4.24 7.33 -5.73
N ILE A 53 5.13 7.86 -4.89
CA ILE A 53 6.43 8.36 -5.35
C ILE A 53 7.22 7.23 -6.03
N LEU A 54 7.27 6.05 -5.41
CA LEU A 54 7.96 4.88 -5.96
C LEU A 54 7.27 4.36 -7.23
N ALA A 55 5.94 4.23 -7.22
CA ALA A 55 5.17 3.82 -8.39
C ALA A 55 5.38 4.78 -9.58
N ARG A 56 5.37 6.09 -9.34
CA ARG A 56 5.65 7.12 -10.36
C ARG A 56 7.11 7.10 -10.83
N SER A 57 8.02 6.60 -10.01
CA SER A 57 9.42 6.37 -10.36
C SER A 57 9.62 5.08 -11.18
N GLY A 58 8.54 4.38 -11.54
CA GLY A 58 8.57 3.14 -12.32
C GLY A 58 8.83 1.89 -11.49
N VAL A 59 8.75 1.97 -10.17
CA VAL A 59 8.89 0.79 -9.30
C VAL A 59 7.60 -0.04 -9.38
N PRO A 60 7.67 -1.34 -9.72
CA PRO A 60 6.50 -2.19 -9.79
C PRO A 60 5.91 -2.42 -8.38
N PRO A 61 4.57 -2.53 -8.24
CA PRO A 61 3.90 -2.70 -6.93
C PRO A 61 4.51 -3.77 -6.04
N ALA A 62 4.87 -4.92 -6.62
CA ALA A 62 5.50 -6.04 -5.91
C ALA A 62 6.85 -5.69 -5.27
N ALA A 63 7.60 -4.74 -5.84
CA ALA A 63 8.91 -4.31 -5.32
C ALA A 63 8.81 -3.07 -4.42
N ILE A 64 7.66 -2.39 -4.35
CA ILE A 64 7.50 -1.16 -3.55
C ILE A 64 7.66 -1.48 -2.06
N CYS A 65 7.05 -2.56 -1.59
CA CYS A 65 7.08 -2.93 -0.17
C CYS A 65 8.48 -3.35 0.29
N ASP A 66 9.25 -4.02 -0.58
CA ASP A 66 10.66 -4.31 -0.35
C ASP A 66 11.51 -3.03 -0.36
N ARG A 67 11.28 -2.12 -1.32
CA ARG A 67 11.98 -0.82 -1.39
C ARG A 67 11.74 0.05 -0.17
N LEU A 68 10.55 -0.02 0.42
CA LEU A 68 10.22 0.65 1.66
C LEU A 68 10.76 -0.07 2.91
N SER A 69 11.45 -1.21 2.72
CA SER A 69 11.95 -2.07 3.79
C SER A 69 10.84 -2.57 4.74
N LEU A 70 9.60 -2.64 4.24
CA LEU A 70 8.43 -3.06 5.03
C LEU A 70 8.27 -4.57 5.11
N CYS A 71 8.81 -5.27 4.12
CA CYS A 71 8.80 -6.74 4.03
C CYS A 71 10.04 -7.42 4.62
N GLY A 72 11.01 -6.64 5.12
CA GLY A 72 12.31 -7.16 5.53
C GLY A 72 13.05 -7.83 4.36
N GLU A 73 14.34 -8.11 4.52
CA GLU A 73 14.95 -9.13 3.66
C GLU A 73 14.18 -10.43 3.91
N ARG A 74 13.52 -10.95 2.88
CA ARG A 74 13.05 -12.34 2.85
C ARG A 74 14.23 -13.25 3.19
N ARG A 75 14.41 -13.56 4.47
CA ARG A 75 15.35 -14.57 4.98
C ARG A 75 14.59 -15.81 5.38
#